data_AF-A0A959MAU8-F1
#
_entry.id   AF-A0A959MAU8-F1
#
_cell.length_a   1.000
_cell.length_b   1.000
_cell.length_c   1.000
_cell.angle_alpha   90.00
_cell.angle_beta   90.00
_cell.angle_gamma   90.00
#
_symmetry.space_group_name_H-M   'P 1'
#
loop_
_entity.id
_entity.type
_entity.pdbx_description
1 polymer ?
#
loop_
_entity_poly.entity_id
_entity_poly.type
_entity_poly.pdbx_seq_one_letter_code
_entity_poly.pdbx_strand_id
1 'polypeptide(L)'
;MKKYLSFSIIFIFATLLLKAQAALTPVDDGSKVHFVIKNFGIKTGGDFSGLKGTIKFDPNNYSAANFDVTVDAATIDTDNSSRDGHLKKEEYFDVNTYKTLHFKSTKVVKSTIAGRFYIYGNLTIKGVTKPVEFGFGATPKSGGYVFDGSFEINRRDFGVGGSSISMADNLTVSLSVFAKPQ
;
A
#
# COMPACT_ATOMS: atom_id res chain seq x y z
N MET A 1 35.54 -26.23 60.28
CA MET A 1 35.88 -25.47 59.05
C MET A 1 35.76 -26.39 57.84
N LYS A 2 34.63 -26.36 57.11
CA LYS A 2 34.52 -26.90 55.74
C LYS A 2 33.69 -25.91 54.94
N LYS A 3 34.27 -25.44 53.83
CA LYS A 3 33.89 -24.27 53.04
C LYS A 3 32.65 -24.57 52.19
N TYR A 4 31.65 -23.69 52.21
CA TYR A 4 30.56 -23.70 51.24
C TYR A 4 31.06 -23.13 49.91
N LEU A 5 30.95 -23.92 48.84
CA LEU A 5 31.30 -23.52 47.49
C LEU A 5 30.05 -22.93 46.83
N SER A 6 29.91 -21.60 46.85
CA SER A 6 28.81 -20.91 46.17
C SER A 6 29.04 -20.92 44.66
N PHE A 7 28.18 -21.63 43.92
CA PHE A 7 28.07 -21.52 42.47
C PHE A 7 27.20 -20.31 42.12
N SER A 8 27.82 -19.21 41.69
CA SER A 8 27.10 -18.07 41.12
C SER A 8 26.70 -18.37 39.68
N ILE A 9 25.40 -18.56 39.44
CA ILE A 9 24.83 -18.64 38.08
C ILE A 9 24.76 -17.21 37.53
N ILE A 10 25.64 -16.88 36.58
CA ILE A 10 25.58 -15.63 35.83
C ILE A 10 24.52 -15.78 34.74
N PHE A 11 23.32 -15.25 34.99
CA PHE A 11 22.32 -15.04 33.94
C PHE A 11 22.76 -13.86 33.07
N ILE A 12 23.35 -14.14 31.89
CA ILE A 12 23.59 -13.12 30.87
C ILE A 12 22.23 -12.76 30.26
N PHE A 13 21.63 -11.68 30.75
CA PHE A 13 20.47 -11.06 30.12
C PHE A 13 20.95 -10.35 28.84
N ALA A 14 20.88 -11.03 27.70
CA ALA A 14 21.11 -10.41 26.40
C ALA A 14 19.95 -9.45 26.12
N THR A 15 20.17 -8.16 26.31
CA THR A 15 19.20 -7.12 25.94
C THR A 15 19.14 -7.01 24.42
N LEU A 16 18.08 -7.55 23.83
CA LEU A 16 17.73 -7.29 22.44
C LEU A 16 17.32 -5.81 22.33
N LEU A 17 18.24 -4.97 21.87
CA LEU A 17 17.93 -3.61 21.44
C LEU A 17 17.07 -3.68 20.17
N LEU A 18 15.74 -3.58 20.34
CA LEU A 18 14.81 -3.36 19.25
C LEU A 18 15.11 -1.97 18.66
N LYS A 19 15.81 -1.93 17.53
CA LYS A 19 15.92 -0.69 16.74
C LYS A 19 14.52 -0.38 16.20
N ALA A 20 13.95 0.75 16.61
CA ALA A 20 12.72 1.24 16.02
C ALA A 20 12.95 1.48 14.52
N GLN A 21 12.15 0.82 13.69
CA GLN A 21 12.15 1.04 12.26
C GLN A 21 11.65 2.46 11.98
N ALA A 22 12.40 3.23 11.19
CA ALA A 22 12.01 4.60 10.84
C ALA A 22 10.64 4.58 10.14
N ALA A 23 9.72 5.41 10.61
CA ALA A 23 8.44 5.60 9.99
C ALA A 23 8.61 6.57 8.80
N LEU A 24 8.17 6.13 7.62
CA LEU A 24 8.14 6.91 6.40
C LEU A 24 6.71 7.39 6.14
N THR A 25 6.59 8.59 5.56
CA THR A 25 5.32 9.18 5.11
C THR A 25 5.38 9.32 3.58
N PRO A 26 4.36 8.86 2.84
CA PRO A 26 4.24 9.13 1.41
C PRO A 26 4.24 10.64 1.13
N VAL A 27 4.83 11.04 0.00
CA VAL A 27 4.77 12.42 -0.49
C VAL A 27 4.22 12.41 -1.91
N ASP A 28 3.35 13.36 -2.25
CA ASP A 28 2.74 13.40 -3.59
C ASP A 28 3.78 13.66 -4.69
N ASP A 29 4.76 14.52 -4.42
CA ASP A 29 5.84 14.79 -5.38
C ASP A 29 6.69 13.53 -5.63
N GLY A 30 6.65 13.04 -6.87
CA GLY A 30 7.28 11.79 -7.27
C GLY A 30 6.51 10.53 -6.86
N SER A 31 5.26 10.67 -6.41
CA SER A 31 4.34 9.54 -6.22
C SER A 31 3.29 9.44 -7.31
N LYS A 32 2.86 8.21 -7.60
CA LYS A 32 1.80 7.89 -8.54
C LYS A 32 1.00 6.67 -8.08
N VAL A 33 -0.32 6.81 -8.06
CA VAL A 33 -1.29 5.70 -7.93
C VAL A 33 -2.13 5.71 -9.19
N HIS A 34 -1.75 4.88 -10.15
CA HIS A 34 -2.36 4.85 -11.47
C HIS A 34 -3.23 3.62 -11.62
N PHE A 35 -4.37 3.74 -12.28
CA PHE A 35 -5.16 2.61 -12.71
C PHE A 35 -5.39 2.62 -14.22
N VAL A 36 -5.52 1.44 -14.82
CA VAL A 36 -5.91 1.27 -16.22
C VAL A 36 -7.00 0.22 -16.31
N ILE A 37 -8.12 0.59 -16.93
CA ILE A 37 -9.26 -0.28 -17.21
C ILE A 37 -9.59 -0.24 -18.70
N LYS A 38 -10.16 -1.32 -19.24
CA LYS A 38 -10.69 -1.31 -20.61
C LYS A 38 -12.15 -0.84 -20.60
N ASN A 39 -12.49 0.10 -21.49
CA ASN A 39 -13.86 0.51 -21.78
C ASN A 39 -14.06 0.57 -23.29
N PHE A 40 -15.04 -0.15 -23.83
CA PHE A 40 -15.21 -0.39 -25.27
C PHE A 40 -13.93 -0.89 -25.96
N GLY A 41 -13.15 -1.74 -25.27
CA GLY A 41 -11.86 -2.25 -25.77
C GLY A 41 -10.70 -1.26 -25.70
N ILE A 42 -10.95 0.01 -25.34
CA ILE A 42 -9.94 1.07 -25.25
C ILE A 42 -9.41 1.15 -23.82
N LYS A 43 -8.09 1.23 -23.66
CA LYS A 43 -7.45 1.47 -22.35
C LYS A 43 -7.76 2.89 -21.90
N THR A 44 -8.40 2.99 -20.75
CA THR A 44 -8.73 4.24 -20.06
C THR A 44 -7.98 4.25 -18.75
N GLY A 45 -7.16 5.29 -18.53
CA GLY A 45 -6.37 5.46 -17.33
C GLY A 45 -6.94 6.55 -16.42
N GLY A 46 -6.48 6.52 -15.17
CA GLY A 46 -6.67 7.61 -14.22
C GLY A 46 -5.72 7.46 -13.04
N ASP A 47 -5.66 8.50 -12.23
CA ASP A 47 -4.76 8.63 -11.10
C ASP A 47 -5.51 9.05 -9.84
N PHE A 48 -4.94 8.72 -8.69
CA PHE A 48 -5.27 9.30 -7.39
C PHE A 48 -4.06 10.02 -6.81
N SER A 49 -4.30 11.11 -6.08
CA SER A 49 -3.27 11.93 -5.43
C SER A 49 -3.59 12.15 -3.95
N GLY A 50 -2.64 12.69 -3.18
CA GLY A 50 -2.84 12.91 -1.75
C GLY A 50 -2.69 11.63 -0.93
N LEU A 51 -1.69 10.79 -1.27
CA LEU A 51 -1.38 9.61 -0.46
C LEU A 51 -0.95 10.05 0.95
N LYS A 52 -1.51 9.40 1.97
CA LYS A 52 -1.23 9.67 3.38
C LYS A 52 -1.01 8.37 4.12
N GLY A 53 -0.44 8.45 5.31
CA GLY A 53 -0.30 7.31 6.21
C GLY A 53 1.13 7.05 6.61
N THR A 54 1.41 5.82 7.02
CA THR A 54 2.70 5.43 7.59
C THR A 54 3.21 4.15 6.96
N ILE A 55 4.47 4.17 6.57
CA ILE A 55 5.21 3.01 6.04
C ILE A 55 6.40 2.77 6.97
N LYS A 56 6.39 1.66 7.70
CA LYS A 56 7.55 1.14 8.43
C LYS A 56 8.21 0.10 7.54
N PHE A 57 9.44 0.38 7.11
CA PHE A 57 10.16 -0.50 6.20
C PHE A 57 11.68 -0.46 6.45
N ASP A 58 12.29 -1.64 6.42
CA ASP A 58 13.71 -1.91 6.60
C ASP A 58 14.00 -3.15 5.75
N PRO A 59 14.80 -3.04 4.70
CA PRO A 59 15.10 -4.19 3.84
C PRO A 59 15.80 -5.34 4.59
N ASN A 60 16.46 -5.06 5.72
CA ASN A 60 17.13 -6.07 6.55
C ASN A 60 16.19 -6.71 7.59
N ASN A 61 15.08 -6.04 7.92
CA ASN A 61 14.05 -6.56 8.81
C ASN A 61 12.64 -6.37 8.21
N TYR A 62 12.45 -6.90 7.01
CA TYR A 62 11.19 -6.79 6.27
C TYR A 62 10.02 -7.49 6.98
N SER A 63 10.29 -8.46 7.85
CA SER A 63 9.24 -9.17 8.60
C SER A 63 8.48 -8.27 9.58
N ALA A 64 9.09 -7.18 10.03
CA ALA A 64 8.47 -6.16 10.89
C ALA A 64 7.81 -5.03 10.08
N ALA A 65 7.88 -5.07 8.75
CA ALA A 65 7.35 -4.00 7.91
C ALA A 65 5.83 -3.87 8.04
N ASN A 66 5.36 -2.63 7.99
CA ASN A 66 3.95 -2.29 8.12
C ASN A 66 3.62 -1.10 7.22
N PHE A 67 2.65 -1.28 6.34
CA PHE A 67 2.13 -0.25 5.45
C PHE A 67 0.67 -0.01 5.83
N ASP A 68 0.35 1.21 6.25
CA ASP A 68 -1.00 1.66 6.58
C ASP A 68 -1.20 3.00 5.87
N VAL A 69 -1.80 2.95 4.67
CA VAL A 69 -1.77 4.04 3.68
C VAL A 69 -3.18 4.30 3.15
N THR A 70 -3.57 5.57 3.09
CA THR A 70 -4.85 6.02 2.55
C THR A 70 -4.66 6.99 1.39
N VAL A 71 -5.67 7.06 0.52
CA VAL A 71 -5.77 8.11 -0.50
C VAL A 71 -7.21 8.61 -0.56
N ASP A 72 -7.38 9.91 -0.77
CA ASP A 72 -8.70 10.54 -0.83
C ASP A 72 -9.39 10.17 -2.16
N ALA A 73 -10.58 9.57 -2.08
CA ALA A 73 -11.32 9.12 -3.25
C ALA A 73 -11.76 10.28 -4.16
N ALA A 74 -11.92 11.49 -3.62
CA ALA A 74 -12.30 12.68 -4.37
C ALA A 74 -11.17 13.21 -5.28
N THR A 75 -9.94 12.71 -5.11
CA THR A 75 -8.78 13.08 -5.94
C THR A 75 -8.68 12.31 -7.25
N ILE A 76 -9.64 11.43 -7.53
CA ILE A 76 -9.69 10.74 -8.82
C ILE A 76 -9.65 11.74 -9.96
N ASP A 77 -8.71 11.51 -10.88
CA ASP A 77 -8.49 12.29 -12.09
C ASP A 77 -8.27 11.33 -13.26
N THR A 78 -9.01 11.55 -14.33
CA THR A 78 -8.90 10.78 -15.56
C THR A 78 -8.62 11.68 -16.76
N ASP A 79 -8.16 12.91 -16.53
CA ASP A 79 -8.04 13.99 -17.52
C ASP A 79 -9.38 14.35 -18.19
N ASN A 80 -10.51 14.03 -17.55
CA ASN A 80 -11.85 14.31 -18.06
C ASN A 80 -12.80 14.63 -16.92
N SER A 81 -13.02 15.92 -16.70
CA SER A 81 -13.81 16.44 -15.57
C SER A 81 -15.25 15.91 -15.50
N SER A 82 -15.88 15.63 -16.65
CA SER A 82 -17.22 15.02 -16.69
C SER A 82 -17.20 13.59 -16.18
N ARG A 83 -16.20 12.80 -16.62
CA ARG A 83 -15.99 11.43 -16.15
C ARG A 83 -15.60 11.41 -14.67
N ASP A 84 -14.74 12.32 -14.22
CA ASP A 84 -14.33 12.41 -12.82
C ASP A 84 -15.53 12.75 -11.92
N GLY A 85 -16.36 13.70 -12.36
CA GLY A 85 -17.62 14.03 -11.70
C GLY A 85 -18.58 12.84 -11.62
N HIS A 86 -18.59 11.97 -12.63
CA HIS A 86 -19.39 10.75 -12.62
C HIS A 86 -18.83 9.70 -11.64
N LEU A 87 -17.53 9.45 -11.68
CA LEU A 87 -16.84 8.47 -10.83
C LEU A 87 -16.94 8.81 -9.34
N LYS A 88 -17.20 10.08 -8.98
CA LYS A 88 -17.39 10.50 -7.59
C LYS A 88 -18.78 10.17 -7.01
N LYS A 89 -19.75 9.79 -7.84
CA LYS A 89 -21.15 9.53 -7.43
C LYS A 89 -21.34 8.15 -6.77
N GLU A 90 -22.52 7.96 -6.20
CA GLU A 90 -22.96 6.77 -5.46
C GLU A 90 -22.69 5.45 -6.19
N GLU A 91 -22.91 5.41 -7.50
CA GLU A 91 -22.74 4.19 -8.29
C GLU A 91 -21.26 3.75 -8.40
N TYR A 92 -20.30 4.66 -8.22
CA TYR A 92 -18.85 4.40 -8.29
C TYR A 92 -18.21 4.53 -6.91
N PHE A 93 -17.37 5.56 -6.68
CA PHE A 93 -16.61 5.70 -5.45
C PHE A 93 -17.41 6.28 -4.30
N ASP A 94 -18.55 6.94 -4.56
CA ASP A 94 -19.41 7.55 -3.55
C ASP A 94 -18.62 8.36 -2.51
N VAL A 95 -17.90 9.37 -2.99
CA VAL A 95 -16.86 10.06 -2.20
C VAL A 95 -17.42 10.86 -1.02
N ASN A 96 -18.73 11.14 -1.01
CA ASN A 96 -19.40 11.80 0.10
C ASN A 96 -19.57 10.84 1.31
N THR A 97 -19.77 9.56 1.04
CA THR A 97 -19.92 8.51 2.07
C THR A 97 -18.57 7.87 2.39
N TYR A 98 -17.80 7.51 1.38
CA TYR A 98 -16.52 6.80 1.51
C TYR A 98 -15.37 7.70 1.06
N LYS A 99 -14.86 8.50 1.99
CA LYS A 99 -13.87 9.54 1.71
C LYS A 99 -12.51 9.00 1.26
N THR A 100 -12.13 7.80 1.70
CA THR A 100 -10.77 7.29 1.47
C THR A 100 -10.77 5.84 0.99
N LEU A 101 -9.85 5.55 0.08
CA LEU A 101 -9.37 4.20 -0.18
C LEU A 101 -8.26 3.90 0.84
N HIS A 102 -8.20 2.67 1.35
CA HIS A 102 -7.26 2.29 2.42
C HIS A 102 -6.59 0.96 2.14
N PHE A 103 -5.26 0.92 2.22
CA PHE A 103 -4.48 -0.30 2.18
C PHE A 103 -3.76 -0.51 3.52
N LYS A 104 -3.91 -1.70 4.08
CA LYS A 104 -3.20 -2.13 5.28
C LYS A 104 -2.50 -3.47 5.08
N SER A 105 -1.18 -3.49 5.15
CA SER A 105 -0.40 -4.72 5.03
C SER A 105 -0.64 -5.65 6.21
N THR A 106 -0.66 -6.95 5.93
CA THR A 106 -0.70 -8.02 6.93
C THR A 106 0.63 -8.77 7.00
N LYS A 107 1.38 -8.83 5.89
CA LYS A 107 2.66 -9.54 5.81
C LYS A 107 3.52 -9.00 4.68
N VAL A 108 4.83 -8.93 4.90
CA VAL A 108 5.83 -8.73 3.85
C VAL A 108 6.80 -9.91 3.86
N VAL A 109 7.12 -10.44 2.68
CA VAL A 109 8.13 -11.48 2.47
C VAL A 109 9.18 -11.01 1.47
N LYS A 110 10.38 -11.58 1.57
CA LYS A 110 11.47 -11.30 0.66
C LYS A 110 11.25 -12.02 -0.68
N SER A 111 11.55 -11.34 -1.79
CA SER A 111 11.60 -11.97 -3.12
C SER A 111 12.95 -12.66 -3.34
N THR A 112 13.02 -13.57 -4.31
CA THR A 112 14.29 -14.12 -4.80
C THR A 112 15.13 -13.06 -5.55
N ILE A 113 14.51 -11.97 -6.01
CA ILE A 113 15.17 -10.85 -6.69
C ILE A 113 15.60 -9.80 -5.66
N ALA A 114 16.88 -9.42 -5.68
CA ALA A 114 17.41 -8.40 -4.79
C ALA A 114 16.66 -7.06 -4.91
N GLY A 115 16.37 -6.42 -3.78
CA GLY A 115 15.60 -5.16 -3.73
C GLY A 115 14.11 -5.32 -3.98
N ARG A 116 13.61 -6.54 -4.22
CA ARG A 116 12.18 -6.83 -4.39
C ARG A 116 11.64 -7.64 -3.23
N PHE A 117 10.36 -7.43 -2.97
CA PHE A 117 9.59 -8.00 -1.88
C PHE A 117 8.21 -8.38 -2.40
N TYR A 118 7.46 -9.08 -1.59
CA TYR A 118 6.06 -9.41 -1.86
C TYR A 118 5.24 -9.06 -0.63
N ILE A 119 4.14 -8.34 -0.83
CA ILE A 119 3.29 -7.82 0.23
C ILE A 119 1.90 -8.43 0.14
N TYR A 120 1.36 -8.76 1.30
CA TYR A 120 -0.02 -9.17 1.51
C TYR A 120 -0.70 -8.07 2.32
N GLY A 121 -1.94 -7.75 2.00
CA GLY A 121 -2.68 -6.75 2.74
C GLY A 121 -4.17 -6.76 2.43
N ASN A 122 -4.87 -5.89 3.14
CA ASN A 122 -6.28 -5.65 2.99
C ASN A 122 -6.47 -4.32 2.29
N LEU A 123 -7.14 -4.33 1.14
CA LEU A 123 -7.55 -3.15 0.41
C LEU A 123 -9.03 -2.89 0.71
N THR A 124 -9.35 -1.67 1.12
CA THR A 124 -10.71 -1.21 1.37
C THR A 124 -11.07 -0.11 0.39
N ILE A 125 -12.13 -0.34 -0.38
CA ILE A 125 -12.70 0.60 -1.33
C ILE A 125 -14.21 0.60 -1.13
N LYS A 126 -14.81 1.78 -1.02
CA LYS A 126 -16.26 1.93 -0.84
C LYS A 126 -16.82 1.10 0.34
N GLY A 127 -16.08 1.07 1.45
CA GLY A 127 -16.44 0.32 2.66
C GLY A 127 -16.27 -1.20 2.57
N VAL A 128 -15.90 -1.76 1.41
CA VAL A 128 -15.68 -3.19 1.23
C VAL A 128 -14.19 -3.50 1.31
N THR A 129 -13.82 -4.43 2.19
CA THR A 129 -12.44 -4.88 2.36
C THR A 129 -12.19 -6.22 1.68
N LYS A 130 -11.13 -6.32 0.88
CA LYS A 130 -10.69 -7.54 0.20
C LYS A 130 -9.18 -7.74 0.39
N PRO A 131 -8.70 -8.99 0.51
CA PRO A 131 -7.27 -9.26 0.49
C PRO A 131 -6.71 -8.99 -0.91
N VAL A 132 -5.52 -8.39 -0.96
CA VAL A 132 -4.71 -8.24 -2.17
C VAL A 132 -3.27 -8.61 -1.85
N GLU A 133 -2.55 -9.08 -2.85
CA GLU A 133 -1.15 -9.42 -2.73
C GLU A 133 -0.40 -9.02 -4.00
N PHE A 134 0.83 -8.54 -3.85
CA PHE A 134 1.63 -8.12 -5.00
C PHE A 134 3.12 -8.01 -4.71
N GLY A 135 3.90 -8.10 -5.78
CA GLY A 135 5.33 -7.82 -5.73
C GLY A 135 5.59 -6.31 -5.74
N PHE A 136 6.55 -5.87 -4.95
CA PHE A 136 7.00 -4.48 -4.96
C PHE A 136 8.53 -4.37 -4.91
N GLY A 137 9.07 -3.33 -5.52
CA GLY A 137 10.46 -2.90 -5.36
C GLY A 137 10.57 -1.84 -4.27
N ALA A 138 11.70 -1.82 -3.57
CA ALA A 138 12.04 -0.76 -2.62
C ALA A 138 13.41 -0.20 -2.96
N THR A 139 13.44 0.97 -3.61
CA THR A 139 14.67 1.61 -4.07
C THR A 139 15.02 2.79 -3.17
N PRO A 140 16.18 2.80 -2.51
CA PRO A 140 16.63 3.97 -1.74
C PRO A 140 16.68 5.22 -2.64
N LYS A 141 16.12 6.32 -2.16
CA LYS A 141 16.18 7.64 -2.80
C LYS A 141 16.48 8.66 -1.70
N SER A 142 17.28 9.69 -1.98
CA SER A 142 17.79 10.64 -0.96
C SER A 142 16.76 10.97 0.13
N GLY A 143 17.03 10.49 1.36
CA GLY A 143 16.16 10.67 2.50
C GLY A 143 14.87 9.85 2.48
N GLY A 144 14.85 8.63 1.91
CA GLY A 144 13.64 7.80 1.85
C GLY A 144 13.75 6.60 0.90
N TYR A 145 12.58 6.12 0.46
CA TYR A 145 12.44 5.01 -0.49
C TYR A 145 11.38 5.32 -1.53
N VAL A 146 11.62 4.89 -2.76
CA VAL A 146 10.57 4.72 -3.78
C VAL A 146 10.10 3.28 -3.74
N PHE A 147 8.81 3.09 -3.56
CA PHE A 147 8.13 1.80 -3.61
C PHE A 147 7.37 1.66 -4.93
N ASP A 148 7.84 0.80 -5.83
CA ASP A 148 7.15 0.48 -7.08
C ASP A 148 6.40 -0.85 -6.99
N GLY A 149 5.21 -0.94 -7.57
CA GLY A 149 4.43 -2.18 -7.55
C GLY A 149 3.30 -2.17 -8.56
N SER A 150 2.73 -3.33 -8.85
CA SER A 150 1.54 -3.43 -9.69
C SER A 150 0.73 -4.66 -9.31
N PHE A 151 -0.60 -4.54 -9.40
CA PHE A 151 -1.53 -5.60 -9.09
C PHE A 151 -2.84 -5.41 -9.84
N GLU A 152 -3.61 -6.49 -9.98
CA GLU A 152 -4.92 -6.44 -10.59
C GLU A 152 -6.00 -6.56 -9.52
N ILE A 153 -7.11 -5.86 -9.74
CA ILE A 153 -8.33 -6.00 -8.92
C ILE A 153 -9.54 -6.07 -9.84
N ASN A 154 -10.63 -6.62 -9.32
CA ASN A 154 -11.95 -6.53 -9.93
C ASN A 154 -12.75 -5.41 -9.24
N ARG A 155 -13.15 -4.37 -9.98
CA ARG A 155 -13.89 -3.22 -9.41
C ARG A 155 -15.24 -3.61 -8.79
N ARG A 156 -15.85 -4.71 -9.26
CA ARG A 156 -17.16 -5.16 -8.80
C ARG A 156 -17.08 -5.83 -7.43
N ASP A 157 -15.93 -6.38 -7.07
CA ASP A 157 -15.70 -6.91 -5.71
C ASP A 157 -15.82 -5.82 -4.63
N PHE A 158 -15.69 -4.55 -5.04
CA PHE A 158 -15.83 -3.36 -4.19
C PHE A 158 -17.11 -2.55 -4.48
N GLY A 159 -18.01 -3.06 -5.31
CA GLY A 159 -19.27 -2.38 -5.64
C GLY A 159 -19.11 -1.09 -6.46
N VAL A 160 -18.02 -0.95 -7.23
CA VAL A 160 -17.73 0.23 -8.05
C VAL A 160 -18.23 0.02 -9.48
N GLY A 161 -19.28 0.74 -9.89
CA GLY A 161 -19.78 0.83 -11.26
C GLY A 161 -20.61 -0.36 -11.79
N GLY A 162 -21.01 -1.30 -10.92
CA GLY A 162 -21.93 -2.40 -11.27
C GLY A 162 -21.53 -3.28 -12.46
N SER A 163 -22.50 -4.00 -13.04
CA SER A 163 -22.30 -4.73 -14.31
C SER A 163 -22.30 -3.75 -15.47
N SER A 164 -21.43 -3.95 -16.47
CA SER A 164 -21.40 -3.12 -17.68
C SER A 164 -21.13 -3.97 -18.91
N ILE A 165 -21.73 -3.58 -20.04
CA ILE A 165 -21.47 -4.21 -21.35
C ILE A 165 -20.14 -3.73 -21.93
N SER A 166 -19.76 -2.48 -21.63
CA SER A 166 -18.61 -1.83 -22.27
C SER A 166 -17.38 -1.78 -21.38
N MET A 167 -17.57 -1.62 -20.07
CA MET A 167 -16.50 -1.46 -19.10
C MET A 167 -16.13 -2.82 -18.51
N ALA A 168 -14.84 -3.16 -18.62
CA ALA A 168 -14.30 -4.38 -18.03
C ALA A 168 -14.48 -4.40 -16.51
N ASP A 169 -14.39 -5.58 -15.92
CA ASP A 169 -14.46 -5.75 -14.46
C ASP A 169 -13.06 -5.65 -13.83
N ASN A 170 -12.06 -6.25 -14.48
CA ASN A 170 -10.67 -6.19 -14.03
C ASN A 170 -9.97 -4.93 -14.50
N LEU A 171 -9.11 -4.40 -13.64
CA LEU A 171 -8.22 -3.28 -13.91
C LEU A 171 -6.85 -3.55 -13.28
N THR A 172 -5.84 -2.95 -13.88
CA THR A 172 -4.47 -2.94 -13.33
C THR A 172 -4.27 -1.66 -12.53
N VAL A 173 -3.71 -1.79 -11.33
CA VAL A 173 -3.20 -0.69 -10.52
C VAL A 173 -1.68 -0.73 -10.58
N SER A 174 -1.06 0.44 -10.77
CA SER A 174 0.39 0.63 -10.79
C SER A 174 0.76 1.70 -9.76
N LEU A 175 1.76 1.39 -8.95
CA LEU A 175 2.24 2.22 -7.85
C LEU A 175 3.68 2.63 -8.12
N SER A 176 3.99 3.89 -7.84
CA SER A 176 5.34 4.39 -7.64
C SER A 176 5.25 5.41 -6.52
N VAL A 177 5.54 5.02 -5.28
CA VAL A 177 5.30 5.87 -4.09
C VAL A 177 6.62 6.28 -3.48
N PHE A 178 6.92 7.57 -3.49
CA PHE A 178 8.04 8.10 -2.75
C PHE A 178 7.62 8.38 -1.30
N ALA A 179 8.36 7.83 -0.34
CA ALA A 179 8.14 8.07 1.08
C ALA A 179 9.43 8.46 1.80
N LYS A 180 9.33 9.46 2.69
CA LYS A 180 10.45 10.03 3.45
C LYS A 180 10.24 9.83 4.95
N PRO A 181 11.29 9.74 5.78
CA PRO A 181 11.15 9.86 7.23
C PRO A 181 10.38 11.12 7.61
N GLN A 182 9.67 11.05 8.73
CA GLN A 182 9.10 12.23 9.38
C GLN A 182 10.17 13.24 9.76
#